data_AF-A0AAF0UVX7-F1
#
_entry.id   AF-A0AAF0UVX7-F1
#
_cell.length_a   1.000
_cell.length_b   1.000
_cell.length_c   1.000
_cell.angle_alpha   90.00
_cell.angle_beta   90.00
_cell.angle_gamma   90.00
#
_symmetry.space_group_name_H-M   'P 1'
#
loop_
_entity.id
_entity.type
_entity.pdbx_description
1 polymer ?
#
loop_
_entity_poly.entity_id
_entity_poly.type
_entity_poly.pdbx_seq_one_letter_code
_entity_poly.pdbx_strand_id
1 'polypeptide(L)' 'MYDIQAKKVNTLIRPDGTKKAYVGLTPDYDALDVANKFGII' A
#
# COMPACT_ATOMS: atom_id res chain seq x y z
N MET A 1 6.91 -11.64 -0.71
CA MET A 1 6.40 -11.04 -1.97
C MET A 1 6.82 -9.57 -2.08
N TYR A 2 6.83 -8.78 -1.00
CA TYR A 2 7.72 -7.61 -0.88
C TYR A 2 8.20 -7.54 0.57
N ASP A 3 9.47 -7.19 0.80
CA ASP A 3 10.10 -7.18 2.12
C ASP A 3 9.78 -5.88 2.89
N ILE A 4 8.48 -5.55 2.92
CA ILE A 4 7.93 -4.31 3.45
C ILE A 4 6.93 -4.68 4.54
N GLN A 5 7.10 -4.12 5.73
CA GLN A 5 6.18 -4.35 6.83
C GLN A 5 5.02 -3.36 6.79
N ALA A 6 3.80 -3.90 6.77
CA ALA A 6 2.58 -3.10 6.89
C ALA A 6 2.19 -2.97 8.36
N LYS A 7 1.98 -1.74 8.82
CA LYS A 7 1.45 -1.44 10.15
C LYS A 7 -0.04 -1.73 10.25
N LYS A 8 -0.80 -1.36 9.22
CA LYS A 8 -2.26 -1.55 9.16
C LYS A 8 -2.73 -1.59 7.71
N VAL A 9 -3.72 -2.44 7.44
CA VAL A 9 -4.38 -2.49 6.12
C VAL A 9 -5.86 -2.22 6.31
N ASN A 10 -6.36 -1.19 5.64
CA ASN A 10 -7.79 -0.89 5.56
C ASN A 10 -8.28 -1.18 4.15
N THR A 11 -9.38 -1.91 4.00
CA THR A 11 -9.95 -2.23 2.68
C THR A 11 -11.34 -1.67 2.51
N LEU A 12 -11.67 -1.22 1.30
CA LEU A 12 -12.98 -0.75 0.88
C LEU A 12 -13.38 -1.46 -0.41
N ILE A 13 -14.61 -1.97 -0.49
CA ILE A 13 -15.18 -2.42 -1.77
C ILE A 13 -15.72 -1.18 -2.49
N ARG A 14 -15.21 -0.92 -3.69
CA ARG A 14 -15.63 0.21 -4.52
C ARG A 14 -16.94 -0.11 -5.24
N PRO A 15 -17.70 0.90 -5.70
CA PRO A 15 -18.92 0.70 -6.49
C PRO A 15 -18.70 -0.05 -7.81
N ASP A 16 -17.48 -0.05 -8.35
CA ASP A 16 -17.07 -0.82 -9.54
C ASP A 16 -16.85 -2.33 -9.25
N GLY A 17 -17.07 -2.77 -8.00
CA GLY A 17 -16.87 -4.15 -7.55
C GLY A 17 -15.42 -4.50 -7.21
N THR A 18 -14.46 -3.59 -7.40
CA THR A 18 -13.05 -3.81 -7.09
C THR A 18 -12.73 -3.43 -5.64
N LYS A 19 -11.77 -4.13 -5.03
CA LYS A 19 -11.33 -3.81 -3.66
C LYS A 19 -10.21 -2.78 -3.69
N LYS A 20 -10.40 -1.63 -3.03
CA LYS A 20 -9.34 -0.68 -2.70
C LYS A 20 -8.69 -1.09 -1.38
N ALA A 21 -7.37 -1.17 -1.35
CA ALA A 21 -6.61 -1.30 -0.10
C ALA A 21 -5.83 -0.02 0.18
N TYR A 22 -5.93 0.47 1.41
CA TYR A 22 -5.09 1.51 1.98
C TYR A 22 -4.13 0.84 2.96
N VAL A 23 -2.86 0.80 2.60
CA VAL A 23 -1.81 0.14 3.39
C VAL A 23 -1.00 1.21 4.10
N GLY A 24 -1.08 1.24 5.43
CA GLY A 24 -0.19 2.04 6.26
C GLY A 24 1.11 1.28 6.48
N LEU A 25 2.23 1.87 6.08
CA LEU A 25 3.57 1.31 6.28
C LEU A 25 4.04 1.52 7.74
N THR A 26 5.00 0.71 8.19
CA THR A 26 5.74 1.04 9.42
C THR A 26 6.60 2.29 9.18
N PRO A 27 6.92 3.08 10.22
CA PRO A 27 7.71 4.29 10.06
C PRO A 27 9.12 4.04 9.51
N ASP A 28 9.58 2.79 9.50
CA ASP A 28 10.87 2.37 8.92
C ASP A 28 10.88 2.38 7.38
N TYR A 29 9.71 2.45 6.73
CA TYR A 29 9.56 2.46 5.27
C TYR A 29 8.84 3.72 4.80
N ASP A 30 9.46 4.44 3.86
CA ASP A 30 8.82 5.57 3.16
C ASP A 30 7.91 5.06 2.03
N ALA A 31 6.70 5.61 1.96
CA ALA A 31 5.73 5.31 0.91
C ALA A 31 6.21 5.75 -0.48
N LEU A 32 6.99 6.84 -0.58
CA LEU A 32 7.52 7.33 -1.86
C LEU A 32 8.56 6.36 -2.43
N ASP A 33 9.50 5.92 -1.60
CA ASP A 33 10.53 4.95 -2.00
C ASP A 33 9.91 3.62 -2.42
N VAL A 34 8.87 3.18 -1.71
CA VAL A 34 8.10 2.00 -2.07
C VAL A 34 7.38 2.22 -3.41
N ALA A 35 6.70 3.36 -3.62
CA ALA A 35 6.02 3.67 -4.87
C ALA A 35 6.98 3.73 -6.08
N ASN A 36 8.19 4.25 -5.89
CA ASN A 36 9.23 4.30 -6.92
C ASN A 36 9.69 2.90 -7.34
N LYS A 37 9.84 1.96 -6.39
CA LYS A 37 10.16 0.55 -6.70
C LYS A 37 9.06 -0.13 -7.54
N PHE A 38 7.83 0.34 -7.42
CA PHE A 38 6.68 -0.17 -8.17
C PHE A 38 6.40 0.58 -9.47
N GLY A 39 7.12 1.67 -9.76
CA GLY A 39 6.90 2.48 -10.96
C GLY A 39 5.53 3.15 -11.00
N ILE A 40 4.98 3.54 -9.85
CA ILE A 40 3.66 4.17 -9.72
C ILE A 40 3.76 5.71 -9.82
N ILE A 41 4.98 6.25 -9.87
CA ILE A 41 5.27 7.69 -9.99
C ILE A 41 5.33 8.16 -11.45
#